data_AF-A0A6B8RP64-F1
#
_entry.id   AF-A0A6B8RP64-F1
#
_cell.length_a   1.000
_cell.length_b   1.000
_cell.length_c   1.000
_cell.angle_alpha   90.00
_cell.angle_beta   90.00
_cell.angle_gamma   90.00
#
_symmetry.space_group_name_H-M   'P 1'
#
loop_
_entity.id
_entity.type
_entity.pdbx_description
1 polymer ?
#
loop_
_entity_poly.entity_id
_entity_poly.type
_entity_poly.pdbx_seq_one_letter_code
_entity_poly.pdbx_strand_id
1 'polypeptide(L)'
;MKKVLILGFSGSGKSTFARQLGNAINIPVIHLDTVYWKPGWVASNKQEWDKVITMLLEQEEYIIDGNYPTSLNRRLLEADTVFYFDLSIFLCLYRVLKRRLSTQGETAIDRAGGCSEPINLLFFVKWIWNFRKRYRNFKQKKAGIIKV
;
A
#
# COMPACT_ATOMS: atom_id res chain seq x y z
N MET A 1 9.78 12.59 12.47
CA MET A 1 9.23 11.52 11.62
C MET A 1 9.14 12.07 10.21
N LYS A 2 9.99 11.60 9.30
CA LYS A 2 10.09 12.11 7.93
C LYS A 2 9.88 11.02 6.88
N LYS A 3 10.32 9.79 7.17
CA LYS A 3 10.17 8.61 6.30
C LYS A 3 9.14 7.63 6.89
N VAL A 4 7.94 7.58 6.33
CA VAL A 4 6.82 6.79 6.86
C VAL A 4 6.40 5.71 5.88
N LEU A 5 6.15 4.50 6.40
CA LEU A 5 5.48 3.44 5.66
C LEU A 5 4.08 3.19 6.20
N ILE A 6 3.14 2.98 5.29
CA ILE A 6 1.79 2.56 5.62
C ILE A 6 1.57 1.20 4.98
N LEU A 7 1.33 0.20 5.84
CA LEU A 7 1.19 -1.19 5.48
C LEU A 7 -0.15 -1.74 5.98
N GLY A 8 -0.62 -2.79 5.32
CA GLY A 8 -1.88 -3.45 5.68
C GLY A 8 -2.70 -3.85 4.46
N PHE A 9 -3.87 -4.40 4.74
CA PHE A 9 -4.68 -5.08 3.73
C PHE A 9 -5.50 -4.14 2.84
N SER A 10 -5.86 -4.55 1.62
CA SER A 10 -6.75 -3.73 0.78
C SER A 10 -8.11 -3.55 1.48
N GLY A 11 -8.67 -2.35 1.47
CA GLY A 11 -9.90 -2.02 2.22
C GLY A 11 -9.70 -1.72 3.70
N SER A 12 -8.45 -1.74 4.22
CA SER A 12 -8.20 -1.38 5.62
C SER A 12 -8.21 0.13 5.91
N GLY A 13 -8.24 0.98 4.88
CA GLY A 13 -8.28 2.44 5.03
C GLY A 13 -6.93 3.16 4.93
N LYS A 14 -5.85 2.44 4.61
CA LYS A 14 -4.48 2.98 4.47
C LYS A 14 -4.40 4.24 3.62
N SER A 15 -4.98 4.21 2.42
CA SER A 15 -4.84 5.34 1.47
C SER A 15 -5.55 6.60 1.99
N THR A 16 -6.68 6.43 2.68
CA THR A 16 -7.35 7.53 3.38
C THR A 16 -6.49 8.07 4.51
N PHE A 17 -5.92 7.19 5.33
CA PHE A 17 -5.01 7.59 6.40
C PHE A 17 -3.74 8.25 5.87
N ALA A 18 -3.17 7.75 4.78
CA ALA A 18 -1.98 8.30 4.13
C ALA A 18 -2.22 9.74 3.68
N ARG A 19 -3.35 9.99 3.00
CA ARG A 19 -3.76 11.34 2.60
C ARG A 19 -3.98 12.27 3.79
N GLN A 20 -4.68 11.81 4.82
CA GLN A 20 -4.91 12.61 6.02
C GLN A 20 -3.59 12.93 6.74
N LEU A 21 -2.71 11.94 6.90
CA LEU A 21 -1.42 12.11 7.54
C LEU A 21 -0.53 13.07 6.74
N GLY A 22 -0.41 12.86 5.42
CA GLY A 22 0.38 13.72 4.54
C GLY A 22 -0.07 15.17 4.59
N ASN A 23 -1.39 15.41 4.58
CA ASN A 23 -1.94 16.76 4.74
C ASN A 23 -1.65 17.35 6.12
N ALA A 24 -1.72 16.54 7.19
CA ALA A 24 -1.51 17.00 8.56
C ALA A 24 -0.06 17.37 8.87
N ILE A 25 0.91 16.65 8.29
CA ILE A 25 2.34 16.86 8.54
C ILE A 25 3.10 17.47 7.35
N ASN A 26 2.39 17.80 6.27
CA ASN A 26 2.92 18.38 5.03
C ASN A 26 4.04 17.54 4.38
N ILE A 27 3.86 16.21 4.31
CA ILE A 27 4.81 15.30 3.65
C ILE A 27 4.14 14.63 2.44
N PRO A 28 4.85 14.51 1.30
CA PRO A 28 4.30 13.90 0.09
C PRO A 28 3.90 12.44 0.29
N VAL A 29 2.72 12.10 -0.22
CA VAL A 29 2.17 10.73 -0.19
C VAL A 29 2.39 10.07 -1.54
N ILE A 30 3.04 8.91 -1.53
CA ILE A 30 3.27 8.08 -2.70
C ILE A 30 2.48 6.78 -2.53
N HIS A 31 1.48 6.59 -3.37
CA HIS A 31 0.77 5.32 -3.49
C HIS A 31 1.53 4.41 -4.46
N LEU A 32 2.08 3.30 -3.98
CA LEU A 32 2.90 2.42 -4.82
C LEU A 32 2.15 1.85 -6.02
N ASP A 33 0.83 1.73 -5.94
CA ASP A 33 0.00 1.27 -7.06
C ASP A 33 0.00 2.26 -8.23
N THR A 34 0.16 3.57 -7.98
CA THR A 34 0.18 4.58 -9.06
C THR A 34 1.50 4.60 -9.83
N VAL A 35 2.57 4.08 -9.24
CA VAL A 35 3.91 4.03 -9.85
C VAL A 35 4.30 2.63 -10.32
N TYR A 36 3.69 1.58 -9.76
CA TYR A 36 3.96 0.19 -10.17
C TYR A 36 3.24 -0.18 -11.47
N TRP A 37 1.99 0.25 -11.62
CA TRP A 37 1.16 -0.08 -12.78
C TRP A 37 1.26 1.00 -13.84
N LYS A 38 1.58 0.58 -15.06
CA LYS A 38 1.53 1.42 -16.26
C LYS A 38 0.10 1.47 -16.81
N PRO A 39 -0.21 2.40 -17.74
CA PRO A 39 -1.50 2.43 -18.43
C PRO A 39 -1.89 1.04 -18.97
N GLY A 40 -3.17 0.66 -18.79
CA GLY A 40 -3.65 -0.67 -19.15
C GLY A 40 -3.33 -1.79 -18.14
N TRP A 41 -3.00 -1.45 -16.88
CA TRP A 41 -2.64 -2.43 -15.84
C TRP A 41 -1.43 -3.29 -16.19
N VAL A 42 -0.48 -2.74 -16.93
CA VAL A 42 0.77 -3.42 -17.25
C VAL A 42 1.72 -3.28 -16.06
N ALA A 43 2.11 -4.41 -15.47
CA ALA A 43 3.04 -4.43 -14.34
C ALA A 43 4.41 -3.91 -14.79
N SER A 44 5.02 -3.06 -13.95
CA SER A 44 6.43 -2.69 -14.14
C SER A 44 7.33 -3.91 -14.03
N ASN A 45 8.34 -3.97 -14.89
CA ASN A 45 9.32 -5.04 -14.81
C ASN A 45 10.22 -4.85 -13.57
N LYS A 46 10.96 -5.90 -13.19
CA LYS A 46 11.79 -5.87 -11.98
C LYS A 46 12.81 -4.73 -11.98
N GLN A 47 13.48 -4.48 -13.12
CA GLN A 47 14.53 -3.46 -13.22
C GLN A 47 13.95 -2.05 -13.08
N GLU A 48 12.82 -1.78 -13.72
CA GLU A 48 12.08 -0.52 -13.58
C GLU A 48 11.61 -0.31 -12.15
N TRP A 49 11.03 -1.36 -11.55
CA TRP A 49 10.54 -1.29 -10.18
C TRP A 49 11.66 -1.03 -9.17
N ASP A 50 12.80 -1.71 -9.32
CA ASP A 50 13.94 -1.53 -8.42
C ASP A 50 14.51 -0.10 -8.53
N LYS A 51 14.55 0.49 -9.75
CA LYS A 51 14.95 1.88 -9.96
C LYS A 51 14.00 2.87 -9.30
N VAL A 52 12.69 2.70 -9.49
CA VAL A 52 11.66 3.55 -8.85
C VAL A 52 11.81 3.49 -7.34
N ILE A 53 11.95 2.30 -6.76
CA ILE A 53 12.11 2.15 -5.30
C ILE A 53 13.40 2.81 -4.81
N THR A 54 14.51 2.70 -5.54
CA THR A 54 15.75 3.40 -5.17
C THR A 54 15.53 4.92 -5.12
N MET A 55 14.96 5.50 -6.18
CA MET A 55 14.70 6.94 -6.24
C MET A 55 13.77 7.42 -5.12
N LEU A 56 12.72 6.65 -4.79
CA LEU A 56 11.81 7.00 -3.69
C LEU A 56 12.50 6.97 -2.33
N LEU A 57 13.45 6.05 -2.12
CA LEU A 57 14.14 5.89 -0.84
C LEU A 57 15.24 6.93 -0.61
N GLU A 58 15.79 7.49 -1.69
CA GLU A 58 16.75 8.60 -1.66
C GLU A 58 16.12 9.93 -1.21
N GLN A 59 14.79 10.06 -1.27
CA GLN A 59 14.11 11.26 -0.79
C GLN A 59 14.27 11.43 0.73
N GLU A 60 14.40 12.68 1.17
CA GLU A 60 14.53 13.02 2.59
C GLU A 60 13.23 12.76 3.37
N GLU A 61 12.08 12.98 2.73
CA GLU A 61 10.75 12.91 3.35
C GLU A 61 9.74 12.23 2.42
N TYR A 62 9.01 11.23 2.94
CA TYR A 62 7.97 10.53 2.18
C TYR A 62 6.98 9.81 3.10
N ILE A 63 5.76 9.63 2.59
CA ILE A 63 4.81 8.63 3.08
C ILE A 63 4.56 7.64 1.95
N ILE A 64 4.98 6.39 2.12
CA ILE A 64 4.74 5.34 1.13
C ILE A 64 3.57 4.46 1.58
N ASP A 65 2.47 4.49 0.83
CA ASP A 65 1.34 3.56 0.96
C ASP A 65 1.46 2.45 -0.09
N GLY A 66 1.65 1.21 0.37
CA GLY A 66 1.61 0.08 -0.53
C GLY A 66 2.33 -1.16 -0.03
N ASN A 67 1.86 -2.31 -0.52
CA ASN A 67 2.19 -3.61 0.03
C ASN A 67 2.88 -4.52 -1.01
N TYR A 68 4.03 -4.05 -1.50
CA TYR A 68 4.90 -4.78 -2.43
C TYR A 68 5.98 -5.53 -1.67
N PRO A 69 5.94 -6.89 -1.62
CA PRO A 69 6.87 -7.67 -0.81
C PRO A 69 8.32 -7.60 -1.28
N THR A 70 8.55 -7.47 -2.59
CA THR A 70 9.89 -7.46 -3.20
C THR A 70 10.72 -6.27 -2.73
N SER A 71 10.10 -5.11 -2.51
CA SER A 71 10.76 -3.89 -2.04
C SER A 71 10.62 -3.66 -0.53
N LEU A 72 9.82 -4.45 0.18
CA LEU A 72 9.43 -4.19 1.56
C LEU A 72 10.64 -4.10 2.51
N ASN A 73 11.61 -5.01 2.39
CA ASN A 73 12.77 -5.02 3.29
C ASN A 73 13.61 -3.72 3.16
N ARG A 74 13.83 -3.25 1.93
CA ARG A 74 14.58 -2.00 1.68
C ARG A 74 13.86 -0.80 2.30
N ARG A 75 12.55 -0.69 2.04
CA ARG A 75 11.71 0.35 2.62
C ARG A 75 11.73 0.32 4.16
N LEU A 76 11.70 -0.88 4.74
CA LEU A 76 11.73 -1.04 6.19
C LEU A 76 13.04 -0.63 6.82
N LEU A 77 14.17 -0.72 6.13
CA LEU A 77 15.45 -0.26 6.69
C LEU A 77 15.47 1.27 6.79
N GLU A 78 14.96 1.95 5.77
CA GLU A 78 14.99 3.42 5.66
C GLU A 78 13.90 4.17 6.44
N ALA A 79 12.79 3.51 6.77
CA ALA A 79 11.65 4.19 7.37
C ALA A 79 11.88 4.55 8.85
N ASP A 80 11.51 5.75 9.28
CA ASP A 80 11.50 6.13 10.70
C ASP A 80 10.33 5.47 11.43
N THR A 81 9.20 5.33 10.75
CA THR A 81 7.94 4.92 11.35
C THR A 81 7.13 4.07 10.40
N VAL A 82 6.48 3.03 10.94
CA VAL A 82 5.63 2.15 10.16
C VAL A 82 4.25 2.07 10.80
N PHE A 83 3.23 2.57 10.11
CA PHE A 83 1.84 2.33 10.47
C PHE A 83 1.37 1.03 9.83
N TYR A 84 0.84 0.14 10.66
CA TYR A 84 0.30 -1.13 10.20
C TYR A 84 -1.17 -1.27 10.55
N PHE A 85 -2.00 -1.41 9.52
CA PHE A 85 -3.44 -1.59 9.63
C PHE A 85 -3.77 -3.08 9.74
N ASP A 86 -4.02 -3.55 10.97
CA ASP A 86 -4.29 -4.95 11.32
C ASP A 86 -5.80 -5.20 11.50
N LEU A 87 -6.58 -4.79 10.52
CA LEU A 87 -8.04 -4.93 10.59
C LEU A 87 -8.51 -6.33 10.21
N SER A 88 -9.69 -6.71 10.68
CA SER A 88 -10.29 -7.99 10.33
C SER A 88 -10.47 -8.12 8.81
N ILE A 89 -10.14 -9.30 8.29
CA ILE A 89 -10.26 -9.59 6.85
C ILE A 89 -11.72 -9.41 6.39
N PHE A 90 -12.68 -9.81 7.21
CA PHE A 90 -14.10 -9.66 6.92
C PHE A 90 -14.52 -8.19 6.78
N LEU A 91 -14.04 -7.32 7.68
CA LEU A 91 -14.29 -5.89 7.58
C LEU A 91 -13.69 -5.29 6.32
N CYS A 92 -12.44 -5.68 6.01
CA CYS A 92 -11.78 -5.20 4.80
C CYS A 92 -12.49 -5.67 3.53
N LEU A 93 -12.91 -6.93 3.48
CA LEU A 93 -13.66 -7.49 2.35
C LEU A 93 -15.01 -6.77 2.19
N TYR A 94 -15.75 -6.59 3.28
CA TYR A 94 -17.01 -5.83 3.27
C TYR A 94 -16.80 -4.40 2.74
N ARG A 95 -15.76 -3.69 3.18
CA ARG A 95 -15.45 -2.33 2.70
C ARG A 95 -15.09 -2.30 1.21
N VAL A 96 -14.34 -3.29 0.72
CA VAL A 96 -14.03 -3.42 -0.72
C VAL A 96 -15.30 -3.66 -1.53
N LEU A 97 -16.16 -4.59 -1.09
CA LEU A 97 -17.43 -4.91 -1.76
C LEU A 97 -18.39 -3.72 -1.73
N LYS A 98 -18.61 -3.11 -0.56
CA LYS A 98 -19.45 -1.91 -0.39
C LYS A 98 -19.00 -0.79 -1.31
N ARG A 99 -17.69 -0.53 -1.38
CA ARG A 99 -17.14 0.51 -2.27
C ARG A 99 -17.51 0.22 -3.72
N ARG A 100 -17.36 -1.02 -4.20
CA ARG A 100 -17.74 -1.37 -5.58
C ARG A 100 -19.22 -1.17 -5.87
N LEU A 101 -20.09 -1.59 -4.94
CA LEU A 101 -21.54 -1.44 -5.11
C LEU A 101 -21.97 0.04 -5.05
N SER A 102 -21.20 0.88 -4.33
CA SER A 102 -21.50 2.29 -4.12
C SER A 102 -20.83 3.25 -5.13
N THR A 103 -19.82 2.81 -5.90
CA THR A 103 -19.10 3.69 -6.85
C THR A 103 -19.17 3.13 -8.27
N GLN A 104 -20.03 3.72 -9.10
CA GLN A 104 -19.95 3.68 -10.56
C GLN A 104 -19.05 4.79 -11.15
N GLY A 105 -18.44 5.70 -10.35
CA GLY A 105 -17.81 6.91 -10.93
C GLY A 105 -16.51 7.49 -10.35
N GLU A 106 -16.09 7.20 -9.11
CA GLU A 106 -15.06 8.04 -8.44
C GLU A 106 -13.73 7.33 -8.11
N THR A 107 -13.47 6.16 -8.68
CA THR A 107 -12.33 5.31 -8.30
C THR A 107 -10.98 5.68 -8.97
N ALA A 108 -10.89 6.81 -9.66
CA ALA A 108 -9.82 7.07 -10.62
C ALA A 108 -8.53 7.72 -10.08
N ILE A 109 -8.59 8.47 -8.98
CA ILE A 109 -7.49 9.38 -8.60
C ILE A 109 -6.32 8.65 -7.90
N ASP A 110 -6.62 7.66 -7.05
CA ASP A 110 -5.61 6.90 -6.30
C ASP A 110 -5.12 5.64 -7.05
N ARG A 111 -5.53 5.44 -8.30
CA ARG A 111 -5.23 4.24 -9.10
C ARG A 111 -4.53 4.62 -10.39
N ALA A 112 -3.72 3.71 -10.93
CA ALA A 112 -3.05 3.90 -12.22
C ALA A 112 -4.05 4.30 -13.32
N GLY A 113 -4.10 5.60 -13.62
CA GLY A 113 -4.78 6.19 -14.76
C GLY A 113 -6.26 5.85 -14.93
N GLY A 114 -7.06 5.82 -13.85
CA GLY A 114 -8.51 5.63 -13.97
C GLY A 114 -8.95 4.25 -14.45
N CYS A 115 -8.04 3.28 -14.52
CA CYS A 115 -8.38 1.93 -14.94
C CYS A 115 -9.04 1.15 -13.79
N SER A 116 -10.05 0.34 -14.11
CA SER A 116 -10.77 -0.52 -13.16
C SER A 116 -9.90 -1.70 -12.75
N GLU A 117 -9.61 -1.89 -11.45
CA GLU A 117 -8.89 -3.09 -10.98
C GLU A 117 -9.64 -4.36 -11.43
N PRO A 118 -8.99 -5.33 -12.10
CA PRO A 118 -9.59 -6.65 -12.26
C PRO A 118 -9.60 -7.33 -10.90
N ILE A 119 -10.77 -7.40 -10.24
CA ILE A 119 -10.90 -8.25 -9.05
C ILE A 119 -11.14 -9.67 -9.51
N ASN A 120 -10.09 -10.46 -9.37
CA ASN A 120 -10.25 -11.88 -9.24
C ASN A 120 -10.45 -12.19 -7.74
N LEU A 121 -11.66 -12.59 -7.35
CA LEU A 121 -11.98 -12.96 -5.96
C LEU A 121 -11.04 -14.07 -5.44
N LEU A 122 -10.64 -14.99 -6.33
CA LEU A 122 -9.64 -16.03 -6.05
C LEU A 122 -8.25 -15.44 -5.79
N PHE A 123 -7.86 -14.39 -6.52
CA PHE A 123 -6.63 -13.64 -6.26
C PHE A 123 -6.68 -12.97 -4.88
N PHE A 124 -7.82 -12.37 -4.53
CA PHE A 124 -8.02 -11.74 -3.23
C PHE A 124 -7.91 -12.76 -2.08
N VAL A 125 -8.58 -13.91 -2.20
CA VAL A 125 -8.51 -15.02 -1.23
C VAL A 125 -7.10 -15.60 -1.13
N LYS A 126 -6.43 -15.86 -2.26
CA LYS A 126 -5.04 -16.37 -2.28
C LYS A 126 -4.06 -15.36 -1.70
N TRP A 127 -4.28 -14.07 -1.89
CA TRP A 127 -3.45 -13.00 -1.33
C TRP A 127 -3.68 -12.85 0.18
N ILE A 128 -4.94 -12.94 0.65
CA ILE A 128 -5.29 -13.01 2.08
C ILE A 128 -4.53 -14.15 2.77
N TRP A 129 -4.57 -15.34 2.18
CA TRP A 129 -3.96 -16.54 2.76
C TRP A 129 -2.45 -16.41 2.89
N ASN A 130 -1.80 -15.83 1.88
CA ASN A 130 -0.36 -15.56 1.90
C ASN A 130 0.03 -14.38 2.79
N PHE A 131 -0.86 -13.40 2.99
CA PHE A 131 -0.58 -12.20 3.77
C PHE A 131 -0.40 -12.50 5.26
N ARG A 132 -1.27 -13.32 5.87
CA ARG A 132 -1.12 -13.74 7.28
C ARG A 132 0.22 -14.42 7.56
N LYS A 133 0.68 -15.29 6.65
CA LYS A 133 1.96 -16.01 6.78
C LYS A 133 3.16 -15.08 6.65
N ARG A 134 3.13 -14.15 5.67
CA ARG A 134 4.20 -13.16 5.45
C ARG A 134 4.27 -12.10 6.56
N TYR A 135 3.14 -11.73 7.13
CA TYR A 135 3.04 -10.71 8.17
C TYR A 135 3.54 -11.17 9.55
N ARG A 136 3.35 -12.44 9.91
CA ARG A 136 3.91 -13.00 11.16
C ARG A 136 5.44 -12.87 11.23
N ASN A 137 6.11 -12.89 10.08
CA ASN A 137 7.57 -12.71 9.98
C ASN A 137 8.00 -11.24 10.04
N PHE A 138 7.10 -10.31 9.74
CA PHE A 138 7.35 -8.86 9.74
C PHE A 138 7.34 -8.26 11.15
N LYS A 139 6.39 -8.67 12.00
CA LYS A 139 6.25 -8.20 13.40
C LYS A 139 7.51 -8.40 14.26
N GLN A 140 8.35 -9.36 13.89
CA GLN A 140 9.56 -9.73 14.65
C GLN A 140 10.78 -8.86 14.32
N LYS A 141 10.75 -8.06 13.24
CA LYS A 141 11.96 -7.48 12.66
C LYS A 141 12.18 -5.98 12.90
N LYS A 142 11.23 -5.24 13.50
CA LYS A 142 11.42 -3.80 13.73
C LYS A 142 10.68 -3.28 14.96
N ALA A 143 11.43 -2.69 15.89
CA ALA A 143 10.90 -1.84 16.97
C ALA A 143 10.53 -0.48 16.36
N GLY A 144 9.26 -0.07 16.37
CA GLY A 144 8.78 1.14 15.68
C GLY A 144 7.54 0.95 14.81
N ILE A 145 6.88 -0.21 14.91
CA ILE A 145 5.60 -0.48 14.24
C ILE A 145 4.47 0.03 15.13
N ILE A 146 3.70 1.01 14.62
CA ILE A 146 2.45 1.47 15.23
C ILE A 146 1.31 0.65 14.64
N LYS A 147 0.60 -0.08 15.49
CA LYS A 147 -0.58 -0.85 15.09
C LYS A 147 -1.82 0.05 15.11
N VAL A 148 -2.54 0.06 13.98
CA VAL A 148 -3.84 0.74 13.76
C VAL A 148 -4.90 -0.33 13.53
#